data_AF-A0A8J6S1W6-F1
#
_entry.id   AF-A0A8J6S1W6-F1
#
_cell.length_a   1.000
_cell.length_b   1.000
_cell.length_c   1.000
_cell.angle_alpha   90.00
_cell.angle_beta   90.00
_cell.angle_gamma   90.00
#
_symmetry.space_group_name_H-M   'P 1'
#
loop_
_entity.id
_entity.type
_entity.pdbx_description
1 polymer ?
#
loop_
_entity_poly.entity_id
_entity_poly.type
_entity_poly.pdbx_seq_one_letter_code
_entity_poly.pdbx_strand_id
1 'polypeptide(L)' 'MSTQTRIVLSAEVKPIVDEIKQVTSASSTSEVVSLMLTRYGKHFITWWLSNPHQNELAAAPVLPDEFVVLQTE' A
#
# COMPACT_ATOMS: atom_id res chain seq x y z
N MET A 1 2.46 -5.37 22.98
CA MET A 1 3.55 -4.95 22.08
C MET A 1 2.90 -4.50 20.78
N SER A 2 3.12 -3.26 20.35
CA SER A 2 2.52 -2.72 19.12
C SER A 2 3.47 -2.99 17.95
N THR A 3 3.04 -3.79 16.98
CA THR A 3 3.84 -4.10 15.78
C THR A 3 3.66 -2.95 14.78
N GLN A 4 4.72 -2.18 14.52
CA GLN A 4 4.69 -1.09 13.54
C GLN A 4 5.12 -1.62 12.16
N THR A 5 4.22 -1.55 11.18
CA THR A 5 4.51 -1.91 9.78
C THR A 5 4.76 -0.65 8.97
N ARG A 6 5.88 -0.62 8.23
CA ARG A 6 6.20 0.48 7.29
C ARG A 6 5.83 0.06 5.88
N ILE A 7 5.15 0.95 5.16
CA ILE A 7 4.74 0.76 3.77
C ILE A 7 5.28 1.95 2.98
N VAL A 8 6.03 1.67 1.91
CA VAL A 8 6.49 2.68 0.97
C VAL A 8 5.52 2.72 -0.21
N LEU A 9 4.96 3.89 -0.48
CA LEU A 9 4.11 4.11 -1.64
C LEU A 9 4.96 4.67 -2.78
N SER A 10 4.78 4.16 -3.99
CA SER A 10 5.39 4.75 -5.18
C SER A 10 4.79 6.14 -5.46
N ALA A 11 5.54 6.97 -6.18
CA ALA A 11 5.10 8.31 -6.56
C ALA A 11 3.78 8.29 -7.37
N GLU A 12 3.56 7.23 -8.15
CA GLU A 12 2.35 7.02 -8.96
C GLU A 12 1.12 6.66 -8.10
N VAL A 13 1.33 5.94 -6.99
CA VAL A 13 0.24 5.47 -6.12
C VAL A 13 -0.17 6.54 -5.11
N LYS A 14 0.77 7.40 -4.70
CA LYS A 14 0.51 8.49 -3.76
C LYS A 14 -0.70 9.39 -4.12
N PRO A 15 -0.87 9.91 -5.35
CA PRO A 15 -2.02 10.74 -5.69
C PRO A 15 -3.36 10.00 -5.55
N ILE A 16 -3.39 8.70 -5.86
CA ILE A 16 -4.60 7.87 -5.72
C ILE A 16 -4.99 7.76 -4.24
N VAL A 17 -4.00 7.55 -3.37
CA VAL A 17 -4.24 7.47 -1.92
C VAL A 17 -4.68 8.81 -1.35
N ASP A 18 -4.12 9.92 -1.83
CA ASP A 18 -4.52 11.27 -1.42
C ASP A 18 -5.98 11.58 -1.85
N GLU A 19 -6.40 11.15 -3.05
CA GLU A 19 -7.80 11.27 -3.51
C GLU A 19 -8.75 10.44 -2.63
N ILE A 20 -8.42 9.18 -2.35
CA ILE A 20 -9.25 8.32 -1.48
C ILE A 20 -9.33 8.92 -0.08
N LYS A 21 -8.23 9.46 0.45
CA LYS A 21 -8.22 10.15 1.75
C LYS A 21 -9.23 11.29 1.78
N GLN A 22 -9.25 12.10 0.72
CA GLN A 22 -10.18 13.23 0.61
C GLN A 22 -11.64 12.77 0.55
N VAL A 23 -11.95 11.76 -0.27
CA VAL A 23 -13.32 11.24 -0.42
C VAL A 23 -13.82 10.56 0.85
N THR A 24 -12.95 9.82 1.54
CA THR A 24 -13.31 9.07 2.77
C THR A 24 -13.20 9.91 4.03
N SER A 25 -12.71 11.16 3.94
CA SER A 25 -12.41 12.02 5.08
C SER A 25 -11.48 11.35 6.11
N ALA A 26 -10.59 10.48 5.67
CA ALA A 26 -9.65 9.79 6.53
C ALA A 26 -8.58 10.75 7.08
N SER A 27 -8.23 10.59 8.35
CA SER A 27 -7.27 11.46 9.05
C SER A 27 -5.83 11.23 8.57
N SER A 28 -5.50 10.01 8.14
CA SER A 28 -4.15 9.61 7.76
C SER A 28 -4.12 8.60 6.62
N THR A 29 -2.98 8.51 5.95
CA THR A 29 -2.72 7.48 4.93
C THR A 29 -2.82 6.06 5.50
N SER A 30 -2.35 5.85 6.74
CA SER A 30 -2.50 4.56 7.42
C SER A 30 -3.96 4.17 7.62
N GLU A 31 -4.84 5.13 7.88
CA GLU A 31 -6.27 4.88 8.02
C GLU A 31 -6.90 4.49 6.67
N VAL A 32 -6.53 5.16 5.58
CA VAL A 32 -6.96 4.79 4.22
C VAL A 32 -6.53 3.36 3.87
N VAL A 33 -5.26 3.03 4.11
CA VAL A 33 -4.73 1.68 3.85
C VAL A 33 -5.45 0.65 4.71
N SER A 34 -5.68 0.95 5.99
CA SER A 34 -6.44 0.09 6.90
C SER A 34 -7.86 -0.14 6.39
N LEU A 35 -8.55 0.91 5.96
CA LEU A 35 -9.91 0.84 5.42
C LEU A 35 -9.97 -0.04 4.16
N MET A 36 -9.00 0.10 3.26
CA MET A 36 -8.89 -0.72 2.05
C MET A 36 -8.63 -2.19 2.40
N LEU A 37 -7.70 -2.47 3.32
CA LEU A 37 -7.39 -3.84 3.74
C LEU A 37 -8.57 -4.50 4.48
N THR A 38 -9.26 -3.77 5.35
CA THR A 38 -10.43 -4.31 6.06
C THR A 38 -11.59 -4.59 5.11
N ARG A 39 -11.85 -3.71 4.14
CA ARG A 39 -13.00 -3.84 3.24
C ARG A 39 -12.75 -4.81 2.09
N TYR A 40 -11.54 -4.80 1.53
CA TYR A 40 -11.21 -5.53 0.30
C TYR A 40 -10.11 -6.57 0.47
N GLY A 41 -9.37 -6.58 1.58
CA GLY A 41 -8.22 -7.45 1.78
C GLY A 41 -8.56 -8.94 1.67
N LYS A 42 -9.73 -9.37 2.18
CA LYS A 42 -10.17 -10.76 2.03
C LYS A 42 -10.39 -11.15 0.56
N HIS A 43 -11.02 -10.26 -0.21
CA HIS A 43 -11.23 -10.49 -1.65
C HIS A 43 -9.92 -10.46 -2.42
N PHE A 44 -9.00 -9.55 -2.05
CA PHE A 44 -7.67 -9.49 -2.63
C PHE A 44 -6.88 -10.78 -2.37
N ILE A 45 -6.90 -11.30 -1.14
CA ILE A 45 -6.23 -12.57 -0.80
C ILE A 45 -6.84 -13.73 -1.60
N THR A 46 -8.18 -13.83 -1.66
CA THR A 46 -8.84 -14.89 -2.44
C THR A 46 -8.49 -14.79 -3.92
N TRP A 47 -8.51 -13.57 -4.49
CA TRP A 47 -8.11 -13.33 -5.87
C TRP A 47 -6.65 -13.73 -6.11
N TRP A 48 -5.74 -13.28 -5.24
CA TRP A 48 -4.31 -13.57 -5.28
C TRP A 48 -4.01 -15.07 -5.25
N LEU A 49 -4.72 -15.82 -4.41
CA LEU A 49 -4.56 -17.28 -4.29
C LEU A 49 -5.24 -18.05 -5.43
N SER A 50 -6.21 -17.45 -6.12
CA SER A 50 -7.02 -18.15 -7.13
C SER A 50 -6.36 -18.27 -8.50
N ASN A 51 -5.26 -17.56 -8.76
CA ASN A 51 -4.70 -17.48 -10.11
C ASN A 51 -3.18 -17.74 -10.14
N PRO A 52 -2.72 -18.89 -10.67
CA PRO A 52 -1.32 -19.31 -10.59
C PRO A 52 -0.33 -18.42 -11.36
N HIS A 53 -0.79 -17.61 -12.30
CA HIS A 53 0.07 -16.72 -13.11
C HIS A 53 0.15 -15.27 -12.60
N GLN A 54 -0.54 -14.91 -11.52
CA GLN A 54 -0.59 -13.51 -11.03
C GLN A 54 0.62 -13.08 -10.20
N ASN A 55 1.50 -14.02 -9.81
CA ASN A 55 2.77 -13.72 -9.13
C ASN A 55 3.86 -13.13 -10.05
N GLU A 56 3.69 -13.20 -11.37
CA GLU A 56 4.73 -12.74 -12.32
C GLU A 56 4.97 -11.23 -12.25
N LEU A 57 3.97 -10.43 -11.87
CA LEU A 57 4.11 -8.98 -11.71
C LEU A 57 4.73 -8.54 -10.37
N ALA A 58 4.76 -9.42 -9.35
CA ALA A 58 5.47 -9.14 -8.09
C ALA A 58 6.97 -9.45 -8.17
N ALA A 59 7.42 -10.08 -9.26
CA ALA A 59 8.80 -10.44 -9.51
C ALA A 59 9.49 -9.49 -10.50
N ALA A 60 9.59 -8.19 -10.17
CA ALA A 60 10.55 -7.27 -10.83
C ALA A 60 10.78 -5.99 -10.00
N PRO A 61 11.96 -5.36 -10.10
CA PRO A 61 13.26 -5.75 -9.57
C PRO A 61 13.60 -4.97 -8.26
N VAL A 62 14.72 -5.34 -7.64
CA VAL A 62 15.38 -4.60 -6.55
C VAL A 62 15.40 -3.09 -6.84
N LEU A 63 14.88 -2.30 -5.90
CA LEU A 63 14.88 -0.85 -5.93
C LEU A 63 16.29 -0.27 -6.18
N PRO A 64 16.49 0.68 -7.11
CA PRO A 64 17.75 1.44 -7.17
C PRO A 64 17.88 2.40 -5.97
N ASP A 65 19.13 2.62 -5.55
CA ASP A 65 19.62 3.27 -4.30
C ASP A 65 19.16 4.72 -3.99
N GLU A 66 18.14 5.27 -4.65
CA GLU A 66 17.67 6.64 -4.40
C GLU A 66 16.32 6.67 -3.67
N PHE A 67 16.31 6.32 -2.39
CA PHE A 67 15.20 6.70 -1.50
C PHE A 67 15.64 7.81 -0.56
N VAL A 68 15.13 9.02 -0.83
CA VAL A 68 15.21 10.18 0.06
C VAL A 68 14.51 9.84 1.37
N VAL A 69 15.30 9.66 2.42
CA VAL A 69 14.85 9.52 3.80
C VAL A 69 14.28 10.86 4.25
N LEU A 70 12.95 10.99 4.29
CA LEU A 70 12.33 12.06 5.06
C LEU A 70 12.38 11.66 6.54
N GLN A 71 13.47 12.04 7.20
CA GLN A 71 13.53 12.14 8.66
C GLN A 71 12.76 13.38 9.09
N THR A 72 11.78 13.21 9.97
CA THR A 72 11.22 14.30 10.78
C THR A 72 11.69 14.11 12.21
N GLU A 73 12.40 15.13 12.71
CA GLU A 73 12.72 15.35 14.12
C GLU A 73 11.46 15.49 14.99
#